data_AF-A0A814AVZ2-F1
#
_entry.id   AF-A0A814AVZ2-F1
#
_cell.length_a   1.000
_cell.length_b   1.000
_cell.length_c   1.000
_cell.angle_alpha   90.00
_cell.angle_beta   90.00
_cell.angle_gamma   90.00
#
_symmetry.space_group_name_H-M   'P 1'
#
loop_
_entity.id
_entity.type
_entity.pdbx_description
1 polymer ?
#
loop_
_entity_poly.entity_id
_entity_poly.type
_entity_poly.pdbx_seq_one_letter_code
_entity_poly.pdbx_strand_id
1 'polypeptide(L)'
;MCVDYIGDYWGRTSEYHVDHESIIWSCHPEYDLNGQWSDVVGPYGVKRRCIDGKYVHTYQIDYVKDFVQKHDSNYLPYFSFISFIEGHELSMQILGMVDNELNLLIQYLTSSNLNQPPIILIVADHGLHYGPMWSDTTAGKMEARLPVLITIIPNQYLTESSKQILIQNRNFLVTPRDIYWTLYNIATNLVSEPITSTINDLRRQSLFDPLSTERDCVTEGIPQHMCACSLDGITINPALVGKNGK
;
A
#
# COMPACT_ATOMS: atom_id res chain seq x y z
N MET A 1 -17.49 21.99 -8.27
CA MET A 1 -18.51 20.94 -8.38
C MET A 1 -17.72 19.64 -8.35
N CYS A 2 -17.88 18.82 -7.30
CA CYS A 2 -17.07 17.59 -7.16
C CYS A 2 -17.51 16.61 -8.23
N VAL A 3 -16.61 16.29 -9.17
CA VAL A 3 -16.87 15.31 -10.22
C VAL A 3 -16.40 13.96 -9.70
N ASP A 4 -17.22 12.93 -9.85
CA ASP A 4 -16.82 11.55 -9.59
C ASP A 4 -15.85 11.10 -10.70
N TYR A 5 -14.60 11.56 -10.60
CA TYR A 5 -13.56 11.26 -11.56
C TYR A 5 -13.28 9.76 -11.67
N ILE A 6 -13.43 9.00 -10.58
CA ILE A 6 -13.27 7.55 -10.58
C ILE A 6 -14.40 6.92 -11.39
N GLY A 7 -15.65 7.31 -11.11
CA GLY A 7 -16.79 6.77 -11.83
C GLY A 7 -16.80 7.14 -13.31
N ASP A 8 -16.42 8.38 -13.64
CA ASP A 8 -16.26 8.84 -15.02
C ASP A 8 -15.10 8.14 -15.74
N TYR A 9 -13.93 8.01 -15.09
CA TYR A 9 -12.74 7.38 -15.68
C TYR A 9 -12.95 5.89 -15.95
N TRP A 10 -13.58 5.16 -15.02
CA TRP A 10 -13.83 3.73 -15.17
C TRP A 10 -15.13 3.41 -15.91
N GLY A 11 -15.93 4.42 -16.26
CA GLY A 11 -17.26 4.22 -16.84
C GLY A 11 -18.19 3.43 -15.91
N ARG A 12 -17.98 3.56 -14.59
CA ARG A 12 -18.71 2.85 -13.55
C ARG A 12 -19.12 3.86 -12.49
N THR A 13 -20.35 4.34 -12.52
CA THR A 13 -20.95 4.91 -11.29
C THR A 13 -20.85 3.83 -10.21
N SER A 14 -20.48 4.17 -8.98
CA SER A 14 -20.32 3.21 -7.87
C SER A 14 -21.60 2.38 -7.65
N GLU A 15 -21.79 1.30 -8.40
CA GLU A 15 -22.88 0.31 -8.20
C GLU A 15 -22.59 -0.57 -6.98
N TYR A 16 -21.40 -0.46 -6.39
CA TYR A 16 -21.00 -1.16 -5.19
C TYR A 16 -21.42 -0.34 -3.96
N HIS A 17 -22.24 -0.94 -3.10
CA HIS A 17 -22.59 -0.41 -1.79
C HIS A 17 -21.35 -0.38 -0.89
N VAL A 18 -20.56 0.69 -0.98
CA VAL A 18 -19.59 1.05 0.05
C VAL A 18 -20.35 1.84 1.13
N ASP A 19 -20.22 1.43 2.39
CA ASP A 19 -20.90 2.12 3.50
C ASP A 19 -20.38 3.55 3.66
N HIS A 20 -19.10 3.75 3.34
CA HIS A 20 -18.40 5.02 3.43
C HIS A 20 -17.36 5.14 2.31
N GLU A 21 -17.44 6.21 1.51
CA GLU A 21 -16.42 6.56 0.53
C GLU A 21 -16.08 8.04 0.63
N SER A 22 -14.79 8.34 0.61
CA SER A 22 -14.25 9.69 0.53
C SER A 22 -13.07 9.68 -0.42
N ILE A 23 -13.30 10.06 -1.68
CA ILE A 23 -12.26 10.12 -2.71
C ILE A 23 -11.53 11.44 -2.61
N ILE A 24 -10.56 11.52 -1.68
CA ILE A 24 -9.56 12.60 -1.59
C ILE A 24 -10.21 13.98 -1.31
N TRP A 25 -9.49 14.90 -0.66
CA TRP A 25 -9.97 16.29 -0.52
C TRP A 25 -9.82 17.10 -1.82
N SER A 26 -9.81 16.41 -2.98
CA SER A 26 -9.45 16.89 -4.32
C SER A 26 -10.33 18.01 -4.86
N CYS A 27 -11.43 18.31 -4.18
CA CYS A 27 -12.34 19.37 -4.56
C CYS A 27 -12.34 20.55 -3.57
N HIS A 28 -11.59 20.46 -2.47
CA HIS A 28 -11.50 21.56 -1.52
C HIS A 28 -10.69 22.71 -2.16
N PRO A 29 -11.20 23.95 -2.22
CA PRO A 29 -10.55 25.03 -2.97
C PRO A 29 -9.09 25.31 -2.57
N GLU A 30 -8.77 25.18 -1.28
CA GLU A 30 -7.40 25.36 -0.75
C GLU A 30 -6.44 24.24 -1.19
N TYR A 31 -6.98 23.07 -1.54
CA TYR A 31 -6.22 21.89 -1.93
C TYR A 31 -6.15 21.71 -3.45
N ASP A 32 -7.31 21.80 -4.12
CA ASP A 32 -7.46 21.62 -5.56
C ASP A 32 -6.91 22.79 -6.37
N LEU A 33 -7.04 24.01 -5.82
CA LEU A 33 -6.76 25.26 -6.52
C LEU A 33 -7.47 25.35 -7.88
N ASN A 34 -8.72 24.89 -7.94
CA ASN A 34 -9.57 24.87 -9.14
C ASN A 34 -8.89 24.17 -10.34
N GLY A 35 -8.28 23.01 -10.10
CA GLY A 35 -7.60 22.22 -11.14
C GLY A 35 -6.28 22.81 -11.65
N GLN A 36 -5.74 23.85 -11.03
CA GLN A 36 -4.43 24.42 -11.41
C GLN A 36 -3.29 23.60 -10.81
N TRP A 37 -3.14 22.35 -11.26
CA TRP A 37 -2.15 21.42 -10.72
C TRP A 37 -0.81 21.58 -11.44
N SER A 38 0.28 21.62 -10.66
CA SER A 38 1.65 21.61 -11.16
C SER A 38 2.59 21.06 -10.09
N ASP A 39 3.88 21.01 -10.42
CA ASP A 39 4.93 20.66 -9.46
C ASP A 39 5.05 21.65 -8.29
N VAL A 40 4.38 22.80 -8.32
CA VAL A 40 4.46 23.84 -7.28
C VAL A 40 3.14 24.03 -6.53
N VAL A 41 2.01 23.75 -7.17
CA VAL A 41 0.67 24.04 -6.66
C VAL A 41 -0.27 22.85 -6.86
N GLY A 42 -1.21 22.69 -5.93
CA GLY A 42 -2.22 21.63 -5.97
C GLY A 42 -1.76 20.33 -5.29
N PRO A 43 -2.43 19.20 -5.58
CA PRO A 43 -2.23 17.92 -4.90
C PRO A 43 -0.86 17.30 -5.16
N TYR A 44 -0.14 17.74 -6.19
CA TYR A 44 1.19 17.22 -6.58
C TYR A 44 2.33 18.20 -6.34
N GLY A 45 2.03 19.40 -5.80
CA GLY A 45 3.03 20.44 -5.63
C GLY A 45 4.01 20.18 -4.48
N VAL A 46 5.25 20.69 -4.57
CA VAL A 46 6.32 20.57 -3.55
C VAL A 46 6.06 21.36 -2.26
N LYS A 47 4.86 21.91 -2.07
CA LYS A 47 4.49 22.70 -0.91
C LYS A 47 3.63 21.88 0.04
N ARG A 48 3.75 22.19 1.34
CA ARG A 48 2.88 21.62 2.37
C ARG A 48 1.42 21.93 2.05
N ARG A 49 0.57 20.94 2.22
CA ARG A 49 -0.85 21.01 1.88
C ARG A 49 -1.66 21.06 3.17
N CYS A 50 -2.40 22.15 3.33
CA CYS A 50 -3.29 22.32 4.45
C CYS A 50 -4.69 22.68 3.95
N ILE A 51 -5.69 22.23 4.70
CA ILE A 51 -7.06 22.72 4.63
C ILE A 51 -7.34 23.30 6.01
N ASP A 52 -7.82 24.55 6.09
CA ASP A 52 -8.14 25.23 7.35
C ASP A 52 -7.00 25.16 8.39
N GLY A 53 -5.75 25.32 7.93
CA GLY A 53 -4.56 25.28 8.77
C GLY A 53 -4.11 23.88 9.25
N LYS A 54 -4.80 22.81 8.88
CA LYS A 54 -4.49 21.42 9.23
C LYS A 54 -3.98 20.65 8.02
N TYR A 55 -3.00 19.76 8.20
CA TYR A 55 -2.48 18.96 7.08
C TYR A 55 -3.58 18.05 6.49
N VAL A 56 -3.52 17.84 5.18
CA VAL A 56 -4.55 17.08 4.45
C VAL A 56 -4.64 15.63 4.92
N HIS A 57 -3.52 14.93 5.08
CA HIS A 57 -3.50 13.56 5.61
C HIS A 57 -4.12 13.44 7.00
N THR A 58 -4.03 14.47 7.86
CA THR A 58 -4.59 14.42 9.22
C THR A 58 -6.10 14.22 9.20
N TYR A 59 -6.80 14.76 8.20
CA TYR A 59 -8.24 14.52 8.05
C TYR A 59 -8.55 13.05 7.73
N GLN A 60 -7.73 12.40 6.90
CA GLN A 60 -7.91 10.99 6.57
C GLN A 60 -7.58 10.09 7.77
N ILE A 61 -6.52 10.42 8.50
CA ILE A 61 -6.10 9.72 9.72
C ILE A 61 -7.18 9.82 10.80
N ASP A 62 -7.70 11.01 11.07
CA ASP A 62 -8.78 11.20 12.04
C ASP A 62 -10.05 10.45 11.65
N TYR A 63 -10.41 10.47 10.36
CA TYR A 63 -11.56 9.72 9.86
C TYR A 63 -11.40 8.22 10.08
N VAL A 64 -10.25 7.65 9.76
CA VAL A 64 -9.98 6.21 9.99
C VAL A 64 -10.01 5.88 11.46
N LYS A 65 -9.49 6.75 12.32
CA LYS A 65 -9.54 6.55 13.77
C LYS A 65 -10.98 6.46 14.27
N ASP A 66 -11.83 7.41 13.88
CA ASP A 66 -13.24 7.43 14.24
C ASP A 66 -14.01 6.23 13.65
N PHE A 67 -13.71 5.87 12.40
CA PHE A 67 -14.28 4.73 11.71
C PHE A 67 -13.97 3.43 12.46
N VAL A 68 -12.69 3.17 12.75
CA VAL A 68 -12.26 1.98 13.49
C VAL A 68 -12.87 1.96 14.88
N GLN A 69 -12.84 3.08 15.61
CA GLN A 69 -13.40 3.14 16.97
C GLN A 69 -14.89 2.77 16.99
N LYS A 70 -15.67 3.31 16.04
CA LYS A 70 -17.11 3.01 15.96
C LYS A 70 -17.37 1.55 15.60
N HIS A 71 -16.62 0.98 14.66
CA HIS A 71 -16.81 -0.42 14.27
C HIS A 71 -16.36 -1.38 15.38
N ASP A 72 -15.21 -1.12 16.01
CA ASP A 72 -14.70 -1.92 17.13
C ASP A 72 -15.66 -1.91 18.33
N SER A 73 -16.19 -0.73 18.70
CA SER A 73 -17.14 -0.60 19.82
C SER A 73 -18.46 -1.31 19.58
N ASN A 74 -18.84 -1.55 18.33
CA ASN A 74 -20.07 -2.23 17.93
C ASN A 74 -19.83 -3.66 17.44
N TYR A 75 -18.58 -4.17 17.50
CA TYR A 75 -18.18 -5.49 16.98
C TYR A 75 -18.58 -5.72 15.51
N LEU A 76 -18.51 -4.67 14.70
CA LEU A 76 -18.82 -4.74 13.26
C LEU A 76 -17.54 -5.06 12.48
N PRO A 77 -17.55 -6.06 11.58
CA PRO A 77 -16.42 -6.29 10.68
C PRO A 77 -16.28 -5.12 9.72
N TYR A 78 -15.05 -4.75 9.37
CA TYR A 78 -14.78 -3.63 8.50
C TYR A 78 -13.58 -3.86 7.58
N PHE A 79 -13.58 -3.15 6.45
CA PHE A 79 -12.43 -2.97 5.57
C PHE A 79 -12.30 -1.48 5.30
N SER A 80 -11.09 -0.94 5.44
CA SER A 80 -10.79 0.47 5.20
C SER A 80 -9.58 0.60 4.30
N PHE A 81 -9.68 1.49 3.32
CA PHE A 81 -8.59 1.87 2.44
C PHE A 81 -8.41 3.38 2.49
N ILE A 82 -7.19 3.83 2.76
CA ILE A 82 -6.79 5.24 2.68
C ILE A 82 -5.57 5.39 1.79
N SER A 83 -5.54 6.47 1.02
CA SER A 83 -4.45 6.79 0.11
C SER A 83 -3.86 8.14 0.47
N PHE A 84 -2.53 8.20 0.55
CA PHE A 84 -1.77 9.42 0.80
C PHE A 84 -1.10 9.85 -0.51
N ILE A 85 -1.38 11.06 -0.97
CA ILE A 85 -0.78 11.61 -2.20
C ILE A 85 0.48 12.45 -1.90
N GLU A 86 0.85 12.56 -0.63
CA GLU A 86 2.05 13.25 -0.15
C GLU A 86 3.35 12.73 -0.79
N GLY A 87 3.39 11.47 -1.21
CA GLY A 87 4.51 10.89 -1.95
C GLY A 87 4.58 11.31 -3.42
N HIS A 88 3.51 11.88 -3.97
CA HIS A 88 3.45 12.36 -5.35
C HIS A 88 3.86 13.85 -5.41
N GLU A 89 5.06 14.18 -4.92
CA GLU A 89 5.75 15.45 -5.23
C GLU A 89 7.29 15.35 -5.46
N LEU A 90 7.87 16.35 -6.13
CA LEU A 90 9.27 16.31 -6.63
C LEU A 90 10.37 16.43 -5.57
N SER A 91 10.12 17.05 -4.42
CA SER A 91 11.15 17.39 -3.43
C SER A 91 11.56 16.23 -2.53
N MET A 92 10.74 15.17 -2.48
CA MET A 92 10.90 14.03 -1.56
C MET A 92 10.85 14.42 -0.06
N GLN A 93 10.34 15.60 0.26
CA GLN A 93 10.30 16.14 1.63
C GLN A 93 8.90 16.11 2.24
N ILE A 94 7.86 16.12 1.40
CA ILE A 94 6.48 16.22 1.87
C ILE A 94 6.02 14.91 2.50
N LEU A 95 6.46 13.77 1.97
CA LEU A 95 6.13 12.45 2.50
C LEU A 95 6.50 12.33 3.99
N GLY A 96 7.68 12.84 4.38
CA GLY A 96 8.16 12.78 5.77
C GLY A 96 7.30 13.56 6.77
N MET A 97 6.36 14.40 6.32
CA MET A 97 5.39 15.05 7.21
C MET A 97 4.32 14.10 7.71
N VAL A 98 4.04 13.03 6.95
CA VAL A 98 3.03 12.01 7.29
C VAL A 98 3.56 11.07 8.38
N ASP A 99 4.88 10.83 8.42
CA ASP A 99 5.54 9.83 9.27
C ASP A 99 5.08 9.84 10.73
N ASN A 100 5.08 11.02 11.37
CA ASN A 100 4.74 11.12 12.79
C ASN A 100 3.29 10.74 13.06
N GLU A 101 2.34 11.27 12.27
CA GLU A 101 0.92 10.98 12.47
C GLU A 101 0.57 9.55 12.06
N LEU A 102 1.20 9.01 11.02
CA LEU A 102 1.06 7.61 10.63
C LEU A 102 1.57 6.67 11.73
N ASN A 103 2.70 6.97 12.35
CA ASN A 103 3.22 6.22 13.49
C ASN A 103 2.23 6.27 14.68
N LEU A 104 1.67 7.44 15.01
CA LEU A 104 0.66 7.57 16.06
C LEU A 104 -0.61 6.79 15.74
N LEU A 105 -1.06 6.80 14.48
CA LEU A 105 -2.20 5.99 14.03
C LEU A 105 -1.90 4.50 14.19
N ILE A 106 -0.74 4.02 13.73
CA ILE A 106 -0.34 2.61 13.87
C ILE A 106 -0.28 2.21 15.34
N GLN A 107 0.30 3.04 16.22
CA GLN A 107 0.31 2.78 17.66
C GLN A 107 -1.09 2.70 18.26
N TYR A 108 -2.00 3.57 17.83
CA TYR A 108 -3.40 3.51 18.24
C TYR A 108 -4.07 2.22 17.76
N LEU A 109 -3.94 1.87 16.48
CA LEU A 109 -4.54 0.68 15.86
C LEU A 109 -3.97 -0.64 16.38
N THR A 110 -2.75 -0.60 16.94
CA THR A 110 -2.11 -1.78 17.55
C THR A 110 -2.18 -1.77 19.08
N SER A 111 -2.81 -0.76 19.68
CA SER A 111 -2.94 -0.65 21.13
C SER A 111 -3.88 -1.72 21.70
N SER A 112 -3.69 -2.05 22.97
CA SER A 112 -4.56 -2.98 23.72
C SER A 112 -5.97 -2.44 24.00
N ASN A 113 -6.30 -1.23 23.52
CA ASN A 113 -7.58 -0.58 23.76
C ASN A 113 -8.65 -0.96 22.72
N LEU A 114 -8.25 -1.56 21.59
CA LEU A 114 -9.18 -2.11 20.61
C LEU A 114 -9.53 -3.55 20.99
N ASN A 115 -10.82 -3.89 20.92
CA ASN A 115 -11.27 -5.26 21.15
C ASN A 115 -10.80 -6.19 20.03
N GLN A 116 -10.75 -5.67 18.80
CA GLN A 116 -10.35 -6.36 17.58
C GLN A 116 -9.38 -5.47 16.78
N PRO A 117 -8.09 -5.41 17.16
CA PRO A 117 -7.09 -4.66 16.41
C PRO A 117 -7.06 -5.11 14.95
N PRO A 118 -6.99 -4.21 13.96
CA PRO A 118 -6.99 -4.57 12.54
C PRO A 118 -5.66 -5.19 12.09
N ILE A 119 -5.71 -5.88 10.96
CA ILE A 119 -4.53 -6.16 10.14
C ILE A 119 -4.25 -4.91 9.29
N ILE A 120 -3.02 -4.42 9.31
CA ILE A 120 -2.61 -3.21 8.58
C ILE A 120 -1.66 -3.59 7.45
N LEU A 121 -1.96 -3.12 6.24
CA LEU A 121 -1.07 -3.19 5.09
C LEU A 121 -0.73 -1.76 4.67
N ILE A 122 0.55 -1.42 4.62
CA ILE A 122 1.05 -0.18 4.03
C ILE A 122 1.65 -0.55 2.68
N VAL A 123 1.04 -0.04 1.62
CA VAL A 123 1.40 -0.37 0.24
C VAL A 123 1.63 0.90 -0.57
N ALA A 124 2.64 0.86 -1.42
CA ALA A 124 2.79 1.81 -2.53
C ALA A 124 2.47 1.08 -3.84
N ASP A 125 1.92 1.81 -4.81
CA ASP A 125 1.71 1.32 -6.17
C ASP A 125 3.01 1.29 -6.98
N HIS A 126 3.92 2.24 -6.73
CA HIS A 126 5.27 2.29 -7.26
C HIS A 126 6.20 3.08 -6.32
N GLY A 127 7.51 3.05 -6.58
CA GLY A 127 8.45 4.02 -5.99
C GLY A 127 8.50 5.33 -6.78
N LEU A 128 9.53 6.14 -6.58
CA LEU A 128 9.65 7.43 -7.28
C LEU A 128 9.88 7.21 -8.79
N HIS A 129 8.94 7.64 -9.63
CA HIS A 129 8.95 7.39 -11.08
C HIS A 129 8.91 8.65 -11.96
N TYR A 130 9.18 9.83 -11.38
CA TYR A 130 9.23 11.10 -12.12
C TYR A 130 10.22 12.06 -11.46
N GLY A 131 10.56 13.14 -12.18
CA GLY A 131 11.57 14.11 -11.75
C GLY A 131 13.02 13.66 -12.01
N PRO A 132 13.99 14.56 -11.76
CA PRO A 132 15.41 14.33 -12.09
C PRO A 132 16.02 13.11 -11.40
N MET A 133 15.61 12.83 -10.15
CA MET A 133 16.10 11.65 -9.43
C MET A 133 15.78 10.36 -10.19
N TRP A 134 14.56 10.25 -10.72
CA TRP A 134 14.16 9.12 -11.55
C TRP A 134 14.80 9.13 -12.93
N SER A 135 14.81 10.26 -13.65
CA SER A 135 15.29 10.29 -15.04
C SER A 135 16.82 10.17 -15.15
N ASP A 136 17.56 10.75 -14.21
CA ASP A 136 18.99 11.01 -14.36
C ASP A 136 19.85 10.02 -13.57
N THR A 137 19.25 9.24 -12.66
CA THR A 137 20.00 8.28 -11.84
C THR A 137 19.55 6.84 -12.05
N THR A 138 20.50 5.90 -11.99
CA THR A 138 20.21 4.46 -12.02
C THR A 138 19.40 4.03 -10.79
N ALA A 139 19.68 4.62 -9.62
CA ALA A 139 18.96 4.34 -8.39
C ALA A 139 17.48 4.72 -8.50
N GLY A 140 17.14 5.92 -8.98
CA GLY A 140 15.75 6.34 -9.17
C GLY A 140 14.99 5.47 -10.16
N LYS A 141 15.62 5.04 -11.26
CA LYS A 141 15.02 4.07 -12.20
C LYS A 141 14.72 2.72 -11.56
N MET A 142 15.54 2.31 -10.59
CA MET A 142 15.34 1.09 -9.81
C MET A 142 14.22 1.27 -8.78
N GLU A 143 14.25 2.36 -8.02
CA GLU A 143 13.22 2.70 -7.01
C GLU A 143 11.81 2.73 -7.60
N ALA A 144 11.63 3.25 -8.82
CA ALA A 144 10.34 3.23 -9.52
C ALA A 144 9.68 1.84 -9.61
N ARG A 145 10.47 0.76 -9.50
CA ARG A 145 10.04 -0.65 -9.61
C ARG A 145 10.03 -1.37 -8.26
N LEU A 146 10.32 -0.67 -7.16
CA LEU A 146 10.41 -1.21 -5.81
C LEU A 146 9.37 -0.53 -4.91
N PRO A 147 8.07 -0.80 -5.10
CA PRO A 147 7.05 -0.33 -4.18
C PRO A 147 7.25 -0.90 -2.78
N VAL A 148 6.87 -0.13 -1.76
CA VAL A 148 6.88 -0.59 -0.38
C VAL A 148 5.70 -1.54 -0.12
N LEU A 149 5.96 -2.59 0.67
CA LEU A 149 4.93 -3.42 1.30
C LEU A 149 5.35 -3.66 2.75
N ILE A 150 4.56 -3.17 3.69
CA ILE A 150 4.72 -3.43 5.13
C ILE A 150 3.43 -4.04 5.64
N THR A 151 3.54 -5.16 6.34
CA THR A 151 2.40 -5.84 6.97
C THR A 151 2.54 -5.82 8.49
N ILE A 152 1.48 -5.44 9.17
CA ILE A 152 1.38 -5.44 10.63
C ILE A 152 0.16 -6.27 10.99
N ILE A 153 0.40 -7.46 11.52
CA ILE A 153 -0.66 -8.42 11.83
C ILE A 153 -0.61 -8.70 13.34
N PRO A 154 -1.71 -8.44 14.08
CA PRO A 154 -1.80 -8.79 15.49
C PRO A 154 -1.54 -10.28 15.73
N ASN A 155 -0.71 -10.59 16.74
CA ASN A 155 -0.30 -11.95 17.08
C ASN A 155 -1.46 -12.92 17.30
N GLN A 156 -2.63 -12.41 17.72
CA GLN A 156 -3.83 -13.21 17.96
C GLN A 156 -4.43 -13.83 16.69
N TYR A 157 -4.10 -13.30 15.51
CA TYR A 157 -4.56 -13.84 14.23
C TYR A 157 -3.57 -14.82 13.59
N LEU A 158 -2.41 -15.04 14.22
CA LEU A 158 -1.32 -15.82 13.65
C LEU A 158 -1.06 -17.09 14.43
N THR A 159 -0.99 -18.22 13.73
CA THR A 159 -0.38 -19.45 14.22
C THR A 159 1.14 -19.35 14.17
N GLU A 160 1.85 -20.18 14.93
CA GLU A 160 3.32 -20.22 14.86
C GLU A 160 3.81 -20.52 13.44
N SER A 161 3.12 -21.41 12.71
CA SER A 161 3.45 -21.71 11.32
C SER A 161 3.31 -20.48 10.41
N SER A 162 2.21 -19.72 10.51
CA SER A 162 2.00 -18.51 9.71
C SER A 162 3.05 -17.42 10.00
N LYS A 163 3.50 -17.29 11.26
CA LYS A 163 4.59 -16.37 11.64
C LYS A 163 5.90 -16.74 10.95
N GLN A 164 6.27 -18.03 10.99
CA GLN A 164 7.50 -18.50 10.33
C GLN A 164 7.45 -18.29 8.82
N ILE A 165 6.29 -18.52 8.19
CA ILE A 165 6.10 -18.28 6.76
C ILE A 165 6.26 -16.80 6.43
N LEU A 166 5.62 -15.89 7.17
CA LEU A 166 5.78 -14.44 6.98
C LEU A 166 7.25 -14.00 7.12
N ILE A 167 7.98 -14.53 8.11
CA ILE A 167 9.41 -14.24 8.30
C ILE A 167 10.25 -14.76 7.12
N GLN A 168 9.94 -15.95 6.60
CA GLN A 168 10.62 -16.50 5.43
C GLN A 168 10.35 -15.66 4.19
N ASN A 169 9.11 -15.22 4.00
CA ASN A 169 8.64 -14.49 2.82
C ASN A 169 9.23 -13.08 2.68
N ARG A 170 9.84 -12.50 3.74
CA ARG A 170 10.34 -11.11 3.75
C ARG A 170 11.37 -10.74 2.68
N ASN A 171 12.07 -11.73 2.12
CA ASN A 171 13.13 -11.54 1.12
C ASN A 171 12.76 -12.10 -0.27
N PHE A 172 11.50 -12.47 -0.46
CA PHE A 172 11.01 -13.01 -1.73
C PHE A 172 10.24 -11.96 -2.52
N LEU A 173 10.18 -12.17 -3.84
CA LEU A 173 9.35 -11.38 -4.72
C LEU A 173 7.87 -11.59 -4.36
N VAL A 174 7.22 -10.50 -3.97
CA VAL A 174 5.78 -10.40 -3.71
C VAL A 174 5.14 -9.58 -4.82
N THR A 175 3.99 -10.03 -5.30
CA THR A 175 3.22 -9.36 -6.35
C THR A 175 1.90 -8.81 -5.79
N PRO A 176 1.25 -7.87 -6.49
CA PRO A 176 -0.11 -7.45 -6.16
C PRO A 176 -1.12 -8.61 -6.13
N ARG A 177 -0.84 -9.70 -6.87
CA ARG A 177 -1.66 -10.92 -6.84
C ARG A 177 -1.56 -11.64 -5.51
N ASP A 178 -0.37 -11.71 -4.92
CA ASP A 178 -0.17 -12.28 -3.59
C ASP A 178 -0.92 -11.46 -2.53
N ILE A 179 -0.92 -10.13 -2.65
CA ILE A 179 -1.69 -9.24 -1.77
C ILE A 179 -3.20 -9.52 -1.91
N TYR A 180 -3.71 -9.64 -3.14
CA TYR A 180 -5.12 -9.97 -3.39
C TYR A 180 -5.54 -11.27 -2.68
N TRP A 181 -4.78 -12.35 -2.84
CA TRP A 181 -5.10 -13.63 -2.20
C TRP A 181 -4.92 -13.58 -0.67
N THR A 182 -4.01 -12.75 -0.17
CA THR A 182 -3.88 -12.48 1.26
C THR A 182 -5.13 -11.81 1.83
N LEU A 183 -5.63 -10.76 1.16
CA LEU A 183 -6.86 -10.09 1.55
C LEU A 183 -8.07 -11.04 1.46
N TYR A 184 -8.13 -11.87 0.41
CA TYR A 184 -9.15 -12.91 0.27
C TYR A 184 -9.13 -13.89 1.44
N ASN A 185 -7.94 -14.37 1.85
CA ASN A 185 -7.79 -15.27 2.99
C ASN A 185 -8.21 -14.63 4.31
N ILE A 186 -7.87 -13.36 4.52
CA ILE A 186 -8.30 -12.60 5.68
C ILE A 186 -9.83 -12.49 5.70
N ALA A 187 -10.45 -12.09 4.58
CA ALA A 187 -11.89 -11.90 4.47
C ALA A 187 -12.71 -13.19 4.63
N THR A 188 -12.12 -14.34 4.28
CA THR A 188 -12.77 -15.66 4.36
C THR A 188 -12.36 -16.47 5.59
N ASN A 189 -11.56 -15.88 6.49
CA ASN A 189 -11.00 -16.54 7.67
C ASN A 189 -10.20 -17.82 7.35
N LEU A 190 -9.53 -17.85 6.20
CA LEU A 190 -8.67 -18.93 5.72
C LEU A 190 -7.18 -18.68 5.98
N VAL A 191 -6.85 -17.83 6.96
CA VAL A 191 -5.44 -17.47 7.31
C VAL A 191 -4.61 -18.71 7.69
N SER A 192 -5.25 -19.80 8.12
CA SER A 192 -4.63 -21.07 8.51
C SER A 192 -4.71 -22.18 7.47
N GLU A 193 -5.43 -21.99 6.36
CA GLU A 193 -5.66 -23.05 5.37
C GLU A 193 -4.91 -22.73 4.07
N PRO A 194 -3.91 -23.54 3.68
CA PRO A 194 -3.17 -23.30 2.44
C PRO A 194 -4.12 -23.44 1.24
N ILE A 195 -4.22 -22.38 0.42
CA ILE A 195 -5.03 -22.46 -0.79
C ILE A 195 -4.27 -23.25 -1.84
N THR A 196 -4.53 -24.55 -1.93
CA THR A 196 -3.89 -25.44 -2.91
C THR A 196 -4.59 -25.47 -4.28
N SER A 197 -5.59 -24.61 -4.50
CA SER A 197 -6.31 -24.56 -5.78
C SER A 197 -5.67 -23.58 -6.77
N THR A 198 -5.61 -23.96 -8.04
CA THR A 198 -5.32 -23.07 -9.17
C THR A 198 -6.64 -22.55 -9.75
N ILE A 199 -6.69 -21.28 -10.18
CA ILE A 199 -7.73 -20.81 -11.11
C ILE A 199 -7.02 -20.42 -12.41
N ASN A 200 -7.46 -20.95 -13.54
CA ASN A 200 -6.94 -20.61 -14.87
C ASN A 200 -5.41 -20.70 -14.94
N ASP A 201 -4.83 -21.79 -14.41
CA ASP A 201 -3.38 -22.03 -14.32
C ASP A 201 -2.58 -21.02 -13.49
N LEU A 202 -3.27 -20.11 -12.79
CA LEU A 202 -2.65 -19.18 -11.85
C LEU A 202 -2.73 -19.74 -10.44
N ARG A 203 -1.56 -19.90 -9.80
CA ARG A 203 -1.44 -20.33 -8.41
C ARG A 203 -2.12 -19.30 -7.51
N ARG A 204 -3.08 -19.75 -6.70
CA ARG A 204 -3.56 -18.95 -5.57
C ARG A 204 -2.49 -19.00 -4.49
N GLN A 205 -1.80 -17.90 -4.25
CA GLN A 205 -0.74 -17.82 -3.27
C GLN A 205 -0.91 -16.53 -2.48
N SER A 206 -0.91 -16.65 -1.17
CA SER A 206 -0.97 -15.52 -0.23
C SER A 206 0.35 -15.37 0.52
N LEU A 207 0.47 -14.30 1.32
CA LEU A 207 1.60 -14.09 2.23
C LEU A 207 1.65 -15.13 3.36
N PHE A 208 0.58 -15.88 3.59
CA PHE A 208 0.51 -16.97 4.57
C PHE A 208 0.96 -18.31 4.00
N ASP A 209 1.29 -18.38 2.71
CA ASP A 209 1.82 -19.57 2.04
C ASP A 209 3.34 -19.43 1.84
N PRO A 210 4.12 -20.53 1.90
CA PRO A 210 5.55 -20.46 1.61
C PRO A 210 5.80 -20.03 0.16
N LEU A 211 6.56 -18.96 -0.02
CA LEU A 211 6.93 -18.48 -1.35
C LEU A 211 8.01 -19.37 -1.99
N SER A 212 7.85 -19.73 -3.26
CA SER A 212 8.84 -20.55 -3.99
C SER A 212 10.20 -19.84 -4.12
N THR A 213 11.28 -20.60 -3.96
CA THR A 213 12.65 -20.10 -4.20
C THR A 213 12.99 -19.90 -5.67
N GLU A 214 12.18 -20.43 -6.57
CA GLU A 214 12.36 -20.32 -8.02
C GLU A 214 11.61 -19.10 -8.60
N ARG A 215 11.05 -18.24 -7.74
CA ARG A 215 10.33 -17.04 -8.17
C ARG A 215 11.28 -16.02 -8.80
N ASP A 216 10.92 -15.58 -10.00
CA ASP A 216 11.51 -14.43 -10.66
C ASP A 216 10.45 -13.62 -11.41
N CYS A 217 10.88 -12.52 -12.04
CA CYS A 217 9.96 -11.68 -12.81
C CYS A 217 9.27 -12.46 -13.95
N VAL A 218 9.93 -13.43 -14.58
CA VAL A 218 9.37 -14.22 -15.68
C VAL A 218 8.30 -15.18 -15.15
N THR A 219 8.57 -15.91 -14.07
CA THR A 219 7.62 -16.85 -13.46
C THR A 219 6.38 -16.14 -12.93
N GLU A 220 6.55 -14.92 -12.43
CA GLU A 220 5.46 -14.09 -11.92
C GLU A 220 4.75 -13.25 -13.01
N GLY A 221 5.18 -13.36 -14.27
CA GLY A 221 4.58 -12.63 -15.40
C GLY A 221 4.83 -11.12 -15.38
N ILE A 222 5.85 -10.66 -14.67
CA ILE A 222 6.31 -9.28 -14.64
C ILE A 222 7.12 -9.00 -15.91
N PRO A 223 6.75 -8.01 -16.74
CA PRO A 223 7.53 -7.66 -17.92
C PRO A 223 8.98 -7.30 -17.56
N GLN A 224 9.93 -7.72 -18.39
CA GLN A 224 11.36 -7.52 -18.12
C GLN A 224 11.72 -6.05 -17.83
N HIS A 225 11.10 -5.10 -18.55
CA HIS A 225 11.33 -3.67 -18.35
C HIS A 225 10.77 -3.11 -17.03
N MET A 226 9.89 -3.84 -16.35
CA MET A 226 9.37 -3.53 -15.01
C MET A 226 10.12 -4.28 -13.90
N CYS A 227 10.94 -5.27 -14.25
CA CYS A 227 11.75 -5.99 -13.28
C CYS A 227 12.87 -5.10 -12.73
N ALA A 228 12.96 -4.97 -11.41
CA ALA A 228 13.99 -4.15 -10.76
C ALA A 228 15.41 -4.65 -11.10
N CYS A 229 15.60 -5.97 -11.19
CA CYS A 229 16.89 -6.62 -11.47
C CYS A 229 17.32 -6.54 -12.95
N SER A 230 16.52 -5.97 -13.85
CA SER A 230 16.82 -5.90 -15.29
C SER A 230 17.60 -4.64 -15.72
N LEU A 231 18.00 -3.78 -14.78
CA LEU A 231 18.82 -2.60 -15.12
C LEU A 231 20.28 -3.02 -15.34
N ASP A 232 20.75 -2.91 -16.58
CA ASP A 232 22.14 -3.18 -16.95
C ASP A 232 23.12 -2.39 -16.06
N GLY A 233 24.13 -3.07 -15.53
CA GLY A 233 25.24 -2.45 -14.80
C GLY A 233 25.11 -2.38 -13.28
N ILE A 234 24.03 -2.91 -12.67
CA ILE A 234 23.92 -3.03 -11.22
C ILE A 234 24.34 -4.44 -10.80
N THR A 235 25.52 -4.57 -10.19
CA THR A 235 25.86 -5.78 -9.42
C THR A 235 25.07 -5.70 -8.11
N ILE A 236 23.94 -6.40 -8.03
CA ILE A 236 23.22 -6.55 -6.77
C ILE A 236 24.16 -7.25 -5.79
N ASN A 237 24.53 -6.58 -4.70
CA ASN A 237 25.35 -7.19 -3.67
C ASN A 237 24.57 -8.40 -3.09
N PRO A 238 25.06 -9.63 -3.24
CA PRO A 238 24.39 -10.82 -2.72
C PRO A 238 24.28 -10.83 -1.19
N ALA A 239 24.87 -9.85 -0.48
CA ALA A 239 24.69 -9.65 0.94
C ALA A 239 23.42 -8.87 1.31
N LEU A 240 22.85 -8.08 0.37
CA LEU A 240 21.63 -7.28 0.57
C LEU A 240 20.37 -8.03 0.13
N VAL A 241 20.48 -8.90 -0.87
CA VAL A 241 19.48 -9.94 -1.15
C VAL A 241 19.90 -11.12 -0.29
N GLY A 242 19.16 -11.41 0.78
CA GLY A 242 19.54 -12.45 1.74
C GLY A 242 20.05 -13.70 1.03
N LYS A 243 21.34 -14.03 1.20
CA LYS A 243 21.89 -15.31 0.76
C LYS A 243 21.04 -16.40 1.40
N ASN A 244 20.23 -17.08 0.60
CA ASN A 244 19.95 -18.52 0.65
C ASN A 244 18.83 -18.88 -0.33
N GLY A 245 19.24 -19.37 -1.50
CA GLY A 245 18.36 -19.96 -2.50
C GLY A 245 19.15 -20.60 -3.65
N LYS A 246 20.26 -21.28 -3.31
CA LYS A 246 21.35 -21.80 -4.17
C LYS A 246 22.29 -20.75 -4.76
#